data_AF-A0A6J6LIC7-F1
#
_entry.id   AF-A0A6J6LIC7-F1
#
_cell.length_a   1.000
_cell.length_b   1.000
_cell.length_c   1.000
_cell.angle_alpha   90.00
_cell.angle_beta   90.00
_cell.angle_gamma   90.00
#
_symmetry.space_group_name_H-M   'P 1'
#
loop_
_entity.id
_entity.type
_entity.pdbx_description
1 polymer ?
#
loop_
_entity_poly.entity_id
_entity_poly.type
_entity_poly.pdbx_seq_one_letter_code
_entity_poly.pdbx_strand_id
1 'polypeptide(L)'
;MASLTCQRAREIVLMDLAPADDVTAARQHLLHCPLCASETADDVDEHVMNEINSRRKPSNLILRILFVVSAVQALIALPWIFGIAFLWIGDSEESVAHITRDGVIGFVIGLVGVAVALRPALAYFAISVCAIQVLIQIATIAFDVVDNDVSPTFELLHLLALFILLLVIRVAFPRKR
;
A
#
# COMPACT_ATOMS: atom_id res chain seq x y z
N MET A 1 -29.30 -24.69 -24.26
CA MET A 1 -28.47 -24.02 -23.24
C MET A 1 -28.68 -22.54 -23.40
N ALA A 2 -29.30 -21.87 -22.42
CA ALA A 2 -29.45 -20.41 -22.48
C ALA A 2 -28.06 -19.77 -22.53
N SER A 3 -27.85 -18.83 -23.45
CA SER A 3 -26.57 -18.13 -23.59
C SER A 3 -26.32 -17.29 -22.34
N LEU A 4 -25.32 -17.66 -21.54
CA LEU A 4 -24.81 -16.84 -20.43
C LEU A 4 -24.39 -15.47 -20.99
N THR A 5 -24.93 -14.39 -20.42
CA THR A 5 -24.54 -13.02 -20.77
C THR A 5 -23.28 -12.61 -19.98
N CYS A 6 -22.49 -11.66 -20.49
CA CYS A 6 -21.31 -11.16 -19.78
C CYS A 6 -21.66 -10.61 -18.39
N GLN A 7 -22.78 -9.89 -18.26
CA GLN A 7 -23.27 -9.38 -16.98
C GLN A 7 -23.52 -10.51 -15.98
N ARG A 8 -24.27 -11.55 -16.41
CA ARG A 8 -24.58 -12.69 -15.55
C ARG A 8 -23.34 -13.50 -15.17
N ALA A 9 -22.40 -13.66 -16.09
CA ALA A 9 -21.13 -14.34 -15.82
C ALA A 9 -20.31 -13.58 -14.76
N ARG A 10 -20.24 -12.25 -14.85
CA ARG A 10 -19.55 -11.41 -13.85
C ARG A 10 -20.23 -11.50 -12.47
N GLU A 11 -21.56 -11.42 -12.42
CA GLU A 11 -22.33 -11.58 -11.17
C GLU A 11 -22.04 -12.91 -10.47
N ILE A 12 -22.10 -14.02 -11.22
CA ILE A 12 -21.91 -15.37 -10.66
C ILE A 12 -20.50 -15.53 -10.08
N VAL A 13 -19.47 -14.95 -10.71
CA VAL A 13 -18.09 -15.00 -10.20
C VAL A 13 -17.92 -14.15 -8.93
N LEU A 14 -18.76 -13.13 -8.74
CA LEU A 14 -18.72 -12.23 -7.58
C LEU A 14 -19.60 -12.69 -6.41
N MET A 15 -20.52 -13.62 -6.63
CA MET A 15 -21.35 -14.19 -5.56
C MET A 15 -20.51 -14.99 -4.56
N ASP A 16 -20.71 -14.77 -3.26
CA ASP A 16 -20.00 -15.50 -2.20
C ASP A 16 -20.44 -16.98 -2.12
N LEU A 17 -21.65 -17.31 -2.57
CA LEU A 17 -22.20 -18.66 -2.65
C LEU A 17 -22.87 -18.85 -4.03
N ALA A 18 -22.15 -19.51 -4.92
CA ALA A 18 -22.67 -19.97 -6.20
C ALA A 18 -22.28 -21.45 -6.42
N PRO A 19 -23.11 -22.25 -7.11
CA PRO A 19 -22.75 -23.62 -7.47
C PRO A 19 -21.43 -23.67 -8.24
N ALA A 20 -20.57 -24.65 -7.93
CA ALA A 20 -19.23 -24.75 -8.51
C ALA A 20 -19.25 -24.83 -10.05
N ASP A 21 -20.26 -25.48 -10.61
CA ASP A 21 -20.45 -25.62 -12.06
C ASP A 21 -20.79 -24.26 -12.71
N ASP A 22 -21.62 -23.46 -12.05
CA ASP A 22 -22.00 -22.12 -12.53
C ASP A 22 -20.81 -21.15 -12.50
N VAL A 23 -20.00 -21.22 -11.44
CA VAL A 23 -18.76 -20.43 -11.34
C VAL A 23 -17.76 -20.84 -12.42
N THR A 24 -17.65 -22.13 -12.70
CA THR A 24 -16.74 -22.65 -13.73
C THR A 24 -17.19 -22.24 -15.13
N ALA A 25 -18.48 -22.35 -15.43
CA ALA A 25 -19.07 -21.90 -16.69
C ALA A 25 -18.92 -20.38 -16.88
N ALA A 26 -19.14 -19.61 -15.81
CA ALA A 26 -18.97 -18.15 -15.85
C ALA A 26 -17.49 -17.74 -16.08
N ARG A 27 -16.53 -18.40 -15.41
CA ARG A 27 -15.09 -18.17 -15.64
C ARG A 27 -14.68 -18.54 -17.07
N GLN A 28 -15.14 -19.67 -17.58
CA GLN A 28 -14.87 -20.07 -18.96
C GLN A 28 -15.46 -19.07 -19.96
N HIS A 29 -16.67 -18.57 -19.73
CA HIS A 29 -17.27 -17.54 -20.57
C HIS A 29 -16.45 -16.24 -20.57
N LEU A 30 -15.99 -15.77 -19.41
CA LEU A 30 -15.16 -14.58 -19.29
C LEU A 30 -13.81 -14.69 -20.04
N LEU A 31 -13.22 -15.89 -20.07
CA LEU A 31 -11.95 -16.14 -20.75
C LEU A 31 -12.09 -16.21 -22.28
N HIS A 32 -13.24 -16.67 -22.80
CA HIS A 32 -13.43 -16.92 -24.23
C HIS A 32 -14.28 -15.87 -24.93
N CYS A 33 -14.99 -15.01 -24.19
CA CYS A 33 -15.83 -13.97 -24.76
C CYS A 33 -15.02 -12.66 -24.95
N PRO A 34 -14.74 -12.24 -26.20
CA PRO A 34 -13.96 -11.03 -26.45
C PRO A 34 -14.67 -9.75 -25.95
N LEU A 35 -16.01 -9.76 -25.93
CA LEU A 35 -16.82 -8.65 -25.42
C LEU A 35 -16.74 -8.51 -23.89
N CYS A 36 -16.52 -9.62 -23.16
CA CYS A 36 -16.35 -9.54 -21.71
C CYS A 36 -14.97 -8.99 -21.32
N ALA A 37 -13.99 -9.08 -22.22
CA ALA A 37 -12.61 -8.60 -22.03
C ALA A 37 -12.37 -7.17 -22.56
N SER A 38 -13.27 -6.65 -23.40
CA SER A 38 -13.13 -5.29 -23.94
C SER A 38 -13.50 -4.23 -22.91
N GLU A 39 -12.56 -3.32 -22.65
CA GLU A 39 -12.69 -2.11 -21.84
C GLU A 39 -13.73 -1.12 -22.40
N THR A 40 -14.16 -1.31 -23.66
CA THR A 40 -15.21 -0.54 -24.35
C THR A 40 -16.64 -1.05 -24.09
N ALA A 41 -16.82 -2.02 -23.20
CA ALA A 41 -18.14 -2.22 -22.61
C ALA A 41 -18.35 -1.05 -21.63
N ASP A 42 -18.99 0.02 -22.11
CA ASP A 42 -19.47 1.18 -21.31
C ASP A 42 -20.30 0.75 -20.07
N ASP A 43 -20.63 -0.54 -19.97
CA ASP A 43 -21.28 -1.23 -18.85
C ASP A 43 -20.28 -1.97 -17.92
N VAL A 44 -19.05 -1.47 -17.72
CA VAL A 44 -18.34 -1.76 -16.44
C VAL A 44 -19.14 -1.02 -15.37
N ASP A 45 -20.23 -1.66 -14.99
CA ASP A 45 -21.26 -1.14 -14.11
C ASP A 45 -20.58 -0.56 -12.88
N GLU A 46 -20.60 0.77 -12.78
CA GLU A 46 -20.00 1.52 -11.68
C GLU A 46 -20.53 0.97 -10.35
N HIS A 47 -21.73 0.37 -10.36
CA HIS A 47 -22.32 -0.39 -9.28
C HIS A 47 -21.53 -1.64 -8.90
N VAL A 48 -21.13 -2.49 -9.84
CA VAL A 48 -20.31 -3.68 -9.57
C VAL A 48 -18.94 -3.29 -9.03
N MET A 49 -18.33 -2.26 -9.61
CA MET A 49 -17.03 -1.79 -9.14
C MET A 49 -17.12 -1.10 -7.77
N ASN A 50 -18.22 -0.35 -7.51
CA ASN A 50 -18.54 0.19 -6.20
C ASN A 50 -18.88 -0.89 -5.17
N GLU A 51 -19.54 -1.98 -5.56
CA GLU A 51 -19.88 -3.12 -4.69
C GLU A 51 -18.60 -3.90 -4.33
N ILE A 52 -17.69 -4.11 -5.28
CA ILE A 52 -16.37 -4.69 -5.04
C ILE A 52 -15.54 -3.78 -4.11
N ASN A 53 -15.53 -2.47 -4.37
CA ASN A 53 -14.84 -1.49 -3.53
C ASN A 53 -15.50 -1.37 -2.13
N SER A 54 -16.82 -1.49 -2.04
CA SER A 54 -17.63 -1.48 -0.81
C SER A 54 -17.29 -2.67 0.07
N ARG A 55 -17.25 -3.88 -0.51
CA ARG A 55 -16.89 -5.12 0.19
C ARG A 55 -15.42 -5.19 0.57
N ARG A 56 -14.56 -4.41 -0.09
CA ARG A 56 -13.14 -4.23 0.25
C ARG A 56 -12.87 -3.01 1.13
N LYS A 57 -13.88 -2.36 1.74
CA LYS A 57 -13.61 -1.18 2.57
C LYS A 57 -12.71 -1.55 3.77
N PRO A 58 -11.51 -0.98 3.88
CA PRO A 58 -10.63 -1.20 5.02
C PRO A 58 -11.27 -0.63 6.29
N SER A 59 -10.94 -1.22 7.43
CA SER A 59 -11.45 -0.75 8.73
C SER A 59 -11.07 0.71 8.97
N ASN A 60 -12.04 1.53 9.39
CA ASN A 60 -11.81 2.93 9.80
C ASN A 60 -10.72 3.05 10.87
N LEU A 61 -10.55 2.04 11.72
CA LEU A 61 -9.48 2.02 12.72
C LEU A 61 -8.10 1.93 12.07
N ILE A 62 -7.93 1.07 11.04
CA ILE A 62 -6.65 0.91 10.33
C ILE A 62 -6.30 2.21 9.60
N LEU A 63 -7.29 2.85 8.96
CA LEU A 63 -7.08 4.13 8.28
C LEU A 63 -6.65 5.23 9.26
N ARG A 64 -7.25 5.30 10.46
CA ARG A 64 -6.84 6.26 11.50
C ARG A 64 -5.44 6.00 12.01
N ILE A 65 -5.10 4.73 12.27
CA ILE A 65 -3.74 4.34 12.71
C ILE A 65 -2.74 4.72 11.62
N LEU A 66 -3.00 4.36 10.36
CA LEU A 66 -2.14 4.71 9.23
C LEU A 66 -1.96 6.23 9.13
N PHE A 67 -3.05 7.01 9.20
CA PHE A 67 -2.95 8.47 9.15
C PHE A 67 -2.04 9.04 10.24
N VAL A 68 -2.25 8.65 11.50
CA VAL A 68 -1.49 9.18 12.63
C VAL A 68 -0.02 8.79 12.52
N VAL A 69 0.25 7.51 12.29
CA VAL A 69 1.61 6.96 12.19
C VAL A 69 2.37 7.62 11.03
N SER A 70 1.74 7.74 9.87
CA SER A 70 2.35 8.34 8.68
C SER A 70 2.54 9.85 8.81
N ALA A 71 1.62 10.56 9.46
CA ALA A 71 1.79 11.98 9.78
C ALA A 71 2.97 12.21 10.74
N VAL A 72 3.07 11.37 11.79
CA VAL A 72 4.20 11.41 12.73
C VAL A 72 5.53 11.15 12.01
N GLN A 73 5.60 10.12 11.15
CA GLN A 73 6.78 9.84 10.33
C GLN A 73 7.17 11.06 9.48
N ALA A 74 6.22 11.67 8.77
CA ALA A 74 6.49 12.84 7.93
C ALA A 74 6.99 14.03 8.76
N LEU A 75 6.41 14.28 9.93
CA LEU A 75 6.83 15.38 10.80
C LEU A 75 8.22 15.16 11.40
N ILE A 76 8.55 13.94 11.82
CA ILE A 76 9.88 13.60 12.35
C ILE A 76 10.95 13.64 11.25
N ALA A 77 10.61 13.16 10.05
CA ALA A 77 11.55 13.10 8.93
C ALA A 77 11.81 14.47 8.28
N LEU A 78 10.90 15.44 8.43
CA LEU A 78 10.99 16.75 7.78
C LEU A 78 12.28 17.52 8.14
N PRO A 79 12.69 17.66 9.42
CA PRO A 79 13.98 18.27 9.77
C PRO A 79 15.19 17.52 9.19
N TRP A 80 15.09 16.19 9.07
CA TRP A 80 16.20 15.36 8.59
C TRP A 80 16.50 15.58 7.12
N ILE A 81 15.51 15.99 6.30
CA ILE A 81 15.73 16.43 4.91
C ILE A 81 16.77 17.56 4.83
N PHE A 82 16.89 18.38 5.88
CA PHE A 82 17.85 19.47 5.96
C PHE A 82 19.13 19.10 6.71
N GLY A 83 19.35 17.81 7.01
CA GLY A 83 20.48 17.36 7.80
C GLY A 83 20.37 17.67 9.28
N ILE A 84 19.18 18.01 9.78
CA ILE A 84 18.98 18.48 11.16
C ILE A 84 18.33 17.37 12.00
N ALA A 85 19.09 16.79 12.93
CA ALA A 85 18.59 15.84 13.93
C ALA A 85 17.99 16.57 15.16
N PHE A 86 16.89 17.31 14.98
CA PHE A 86 16.33 18.23 15.99
C PHE A 86 15.95 17.57 17.34
N LEU A 87 15.53 16.31 17.30
CA LEU A 87 15.03 15.55 18.45
C LEU A 87 16.11 14.65 19.08
N TRP A 88 17.31 14.59 18.51
CA TRP A 88 18.37 13.68 18.96
C TRP A 88 19.72 14.40 19.02
N ILE A 89 20.05 14.83 20.23
CA ILE A 89 21.34 15.38 20.61
C ILE A 89 22.20 14.19 21.02
N GLY A 90 22.96 13.65 20.07
CA GLY A 90 23.97 12.63 20.31
C GLY A 90 25.07 12.80 19.28
N ASP A 91 26.32 12.56 19.70
CA ASP A 91 27.52 12.59 18.86
C ASP A 91 27.55 11.40 17.87
N SER A 92 26.47 11.19 17.11
CA SER A 92 26.51 10.27 15.98
C SER A 92 27.31 10.96 14.89
N GLU A 93 28.50 10.43 14.56
CA GLU A 93 29.37 10.85 13.45
C GLU A 93 28.73 10.59 12.07
N GLU A 94 27.40 10.49 12.00
CA GLU A 94 26.70 10.23 10.77
C GLU A 94 26.81 11.40 9.81
N SER A 95 27.22 11.10 8.59
CA SER A 95 27.32 12.12 7.55
C SER A 95 25.95 12.76 7.31
N VAL A 96 25.94 14.08 7.13
CA VAL A 96 24.75 14.87 6.77
C VAL A 96 24.01 14.26 5.56
N ALA A 97 24.73 13.56 4.68
CA ALA A 97 24.15 12.87 3.55
C ALA A 97 23.28 11.66 3.95
N HIS A 98 23.67 10.88 4.97
CA HIS A 98 22.87 9.76 5.48
C HIS A 98 21.57 10.26 6.12
N ILE A 99 21.66 11.27 7.00
CA ILE A 99 20.51 11.93 7.62
C ILE A 99 19.54 12.46 6.55
N THR A 100 20.07 13.14 5.53
CA THR A 100 19.26 13.73 4.46
C THR A 100 18.56 12.66 3.61
N ARG A 101 19.28 11.61 3.22
CA ARG A 101 18.74 10.46 2.48
C ARG A 101 17.56 9.85 3.24
N ASP A 102 17.77 9.52 4.51
CA ASP A 102 16.78 8.80 5.30
C ASP A 102 15.60 9.70 5.69
N GLY A 103 15.85 10.99 5.88
CA GLY A 103 14.82 12.02 6.01
C GLY A 103 13.92 12.12 4.78
N VAL A 104 14.49 12.13 3.57
CA VAL A 104 13.72 12.15 2.33
C VAL A 104 12.87 10.88 2.18
N ILE A 105 13.47 9.71 2.41
CA ILE A 105 12.75 8.43 2.31
C ILE A 105 11.60 8.38 3.32
N GLY A 106 11.89 8.69 4.58
CA GLY A 106 10.90 8.70 5.66
C GLY A 106 9.76 9.67 5.38
N PHE A 107 10.08 10.87 4.89
CA PHE A 107 9.08 11.88 4.53
C PHE A 107 8.17 11.42 3.39
N VAL A 108 8.74 10.87 2.31
CA VAL A 108 7.96 10.34 1.18
C VAL A 108 7.03 9.21 1.63
N ILE A 109 7.53 8.25 2.42
CA ILE A 109 6.71 7.16 2.97
C ILE A 109 5.57 7.73 3.84
N GLY A 110 5.87 8.72 4.69
CA GLY A 110 4.87 9.41 5.51
C GLY A 110 3.78 10.07 4.67
N LEU A 111 4.14 10.83 3.63
CA LEU A 111 3.16 11.46 2.74
C LEU A 111 2.31 10.44 1.98
N VAL A 112 2.92 9.36 1.48
CA VAL A 112 2.20 8.27 0.81
C VAL A 112 1.21 7.62 1.76
N GLY A 113 1.62 7.31 2.99
CA GLY A 113 0.73 6.72 3.99
C GLY A 113 -0.46 7.63 4.35
N VAL A 114 -0.23 8.94 4.49
CA VAL A 114 -1.31 9.93 4.66
C VAL A 114 -2.25 9.95 3.46
N ALA A 115 -1.72 9.95 2.23
CA ALA A 115 -2.52 9.92 1.01
C ALA A 115 -3.39 8.65 0.92
N VAL A 116 -2.83 7.49 1.28
CA VAL A 116 -3.57 6.22 1.34
C VAL A 116 -4.64 6.25 2.43
N ALA A 117 -4.37 6.83 3.60
CA ALA A 117 -5.35 6.93 4.67
C ALA A 117 -6.55 7.80 4.27
N LEU A 118 -6.32 8.87 3.50
CA LEU A 118 -7.37 9.76 2.98
C LEU A 118 -8.08 9.17 1.76
N ARG A 119 -7.36 8.44 0.92
CA ARG A 119 -7.86 7.80 -0.31
C ARG A 119 -7.38 6.35 -0.40
N PRO A 120 -8.09 5.39 0.23
CA PRO A 120 -7.66 3.98 0.29
C PRO A 120 -7.50 3.30 -1.07
N ALA A 121 -8.15 3.83 -2.12
CA ALA A 121 -7.97 3.35 -3.50
C ALA A 121 -6.51 3.44 -3.99
N LEU A 122 -5.70 4.32 -3.41
CA LEU A 122 -4.27 4.46 -3.75
C LEU A 122 -3.40 3.34 -3.19
N ALA A 123 -3.92 2.48 -2.29
CA ALA A 123 -3.11 1.51 -1.56
C ALA A 123 -2.34 0.53 -2.44
N TYR A 124 -2.93 0.05 -3.55
CA TYR A 124 -2.24 -0.87 -4.47
C TYR A 124 -1.03 -0.23 -5.14
N PHE A 125 -1.17 1.03 -5.58
CA PHE A 125 -0.06 1.80 -6.14
C PHE A 125 0.96 2.14 -5.06
N ALA A 126 0.51 2.51 -3.87
CA ALA A 126 1.38 2.87 -2.75
C ALA A 126 2.27 1.72 -2.27
N ILE A 127 1.84 0.45 -2.44
CA ILE A 127 2.70 -0.71 -2.12
C ILE A 127 4.01 -0.65 -2.88
N SER A 128 4.00 -0.38 -4.20
CA SER A 128 5.23 -0.38 -4.99
C SER A 128 6.17 0.75 -4.55
N VAL A 129 5.61 1.94 -4.31
CA VAL A 129 6.37 3.11 -3.84
C VAL A 129 6.99 2.81 -2.48
N CYS A 130 6.20 2.37 -1.50
CA CYS A 130 6.70 2.06 -0.16
C CYS A 130 7.69 0.88 -0.17
N ALA A 131 7.45 -0.16 -0.97
CA ALA A 131 8.33 -1.33 -1.04
C ALA A 131 9.71 -0.96 -1.59
N ILE A 132 9.78 -0.19 -2.69
CA ILE A 132 11.06 0.27 -3.24
C ILE A 132 11.85 1.08 -2.21
N GLN A 133 11.17 2.00 -1.53
CA GLN A 133 11.80 2.86 -0.53
C GLN A 133 12.33 2.06 0.67
N VAL A 134 11.56 1.10 1.18
CA VAL A 134 11.99 0.19 2.26
C VAL A 134 13.15 -0.70 1.80
N LEU A 135 13.15 -1.18 0.56
CA LEU A 135 14.26 -1.97 0.01
C LEU A 135 15.56 -1.15 -0.07
N ILE A 136 15.47 0.12 -0.46
CA ILE A 136 16.64 1.03 -0.46
C ILE A 136 17.18 1.16 0.97
N GLN A 137 16.32 1.36 1.97
CA GLN A 137 16.73 1.45 3.37
C GLN A 137 17.39 0.15 3.87
N ILE A 138 16.83 -1.01 3.53
CA ILE A 138 17.42 -2.31 3.92
C ILE A 138 18.80 -2.48 3.27
N ALA A 139 18.95 -2.11 1.99
CA ALA A 139 20.22 -2.18 1.30
C ALA A 139 21.26 -1.26 1.95
N THR A 140 20.88 -0.04 2.35
CA THR A 140 21.80 0.90 3.01
C THR A 140 22.21 0.42 4.39
N ILE A 141 21.28 -0.09 5.21
CA ILE A 141 21.61 -0.70 6.51
C ILE A 141 22.61 -1.86 6.34
N ALA A 142 22.46 -2.69 5.30
CA ALA A 142 23.38 -3.79 5.05
C ALA A 142 24.81 -3.31 4.74
N PHE A 143 24.98 -2.13 4.13
CA PHE A 143 26.29 -1.50 3.95
C PHE A 143 26.79 -0.85 5.26
N ASP A 144 25.93 -0.13 5.97
CA ASP A 144 26.29 0.61 7.19
C ASP A 144 26.69 -0.35 8.36
N VAL A 145 26.09 -1.55 8.43
CA VAL A 145 26.48 -2.63 9.36
C VAL A 145 27.88 -3.17 9.09
N VAL A 146 28.32 -3.19 7.84
CA VAL A 146 29.69 -3.61 7.48
C VAL A 146 30.72 -2.60 7.98
N ASP A 147 30.33 -1.33 8.07
CA ASP A 147 31.18 -0.21 8.47
C ASP A 147 31.09 0.13 9.99
N ASN A 148 30.31 -0.63 10.78
CA ASN A 148 30.07 -0.44 12.23
C ASN A 148 29.40 0.90 12.62
N ASP A 149 28.69 1.55 11.70
CA ASP A 149 28.15 2.90 11.90
C ASP A 149 26.62 2.87 11.99
N VAL A 150 26.08 2.27 13.06
CA VAL A 150 24.62 2.10 13.23
C VAL A 150 24.14 2.81 14.50
N SER A 151 23.50 3.96 14.32
CA SER A 151 22.83 4.64 15.43
C SER A 151 21.43 4.07 15.68
N PRO A 152 21.08 3.77 16.95
CA PRO A 152 19.79 3.19 17.32
C PRO A 152 18.58 4.10 17.01
N THR A 153 18.81 5.39 16.78
CA THR A 153 17.74 6.34 16.43
C THR A 153 17.31 6.24 14.97
N PHE A 154 18.22 5.82 14.09
CA PHE A 154 17.94 5.59 12.68
C PHE A 154 17.12 4.34 12.50
N GLU A 155 17.38 3.30 13.30
CA GLU A 155 16.60 2.07 13.31
C GLU A 155 15.11 2.33 13.59
N LEU A 156 14.77 3.30 14.44
CA LEU A 156 13.37 3.61 14.75
C LEU A 156 12.59 4.13 13.52
N LEU A 157 13.18 4.99 12.69
CA LEU A 157 12.53 5.47 11.47
C LEU A 157 12.39 4.37 10.42
N HIS A 158 13.38 3.47 10.32
CA HIS A 158 13.31 2.29 9.46
C HIS A 158 12.17 1.37 9.89
N LEU A 159 12.04 1.11 11.19
CA LEU A 159 10.93 0.33 11.74
C LEU A 159 9.57 1.00 11.49
N LEU A 160 9.50 2.33 11.61
CA LEU A 160 8.27 3.08 11.35
C LEU A 160 7.87 3.03 9.87
N ALA A 161 8.84 3.13 8.95
CA ALA A 161 8.64 2.95 7.52
C ALA A 161 8.13 1.55 7.16
N LEU A 162 8.73 0.50 7.74
CA LEU A 162 8.29 -0.88 7.57
C LEU A 162 6.88 -1.09 8.13
N PHE A 163 6.57 -0.50 9.28
CA PHE A 163 5.24 -0.57 9.86
C PHE A 163 4.18 0.12 8.98
N ILE A 164 4.49 1.28 8.39
CA ILE A 164 3.62 1.97 7.42
C ILE A 164 3.37 1.08 6.20
N LEU A 165 4.40 0.45 5.63
CA LEU A 165 4.25 -0.49 4.51
C LEU A 165 3.29 -1.64 4.86
N LEU A 166 3.43 -2.24 6.05
CA LEU A 166 2.52 -3.30 6.51
C LEU A 166 1.07 -2.81 6.62
N LEU A 167 0.85 -1.60 7.13
CA LEU A 167 -0.48 -1.00 7.20
C LEU A 167 -1.05 -0.73 5.79
N VAL A 168 -0.25 -0.22 4.85
CA VAL A 168 -0.66 -0.02 3.45
C VAL A 168 -1.03 -1.35 2.79
N ILE A 169 -0.25 -2.40 2.99
CA ILE A 169 -0.58 -3.76 2.52
C ILE A 169 -1.91 -4.22 3.13
N ARG A 170 -2.12 -3.96 4.43
CA ARG A 170 -3.35 -4.35 5.12
C ARG A 170 -4.58 -3.59 4.65
N VAL A 171 -4.40 -2.35 4.20
CA VAL A 171 -5.42 -1.51 3.55
C VAL A 171 -5.72 -2.01 2.13
N ALA A 172 -4.70 -2.35 1.35
CA ALA A 172 -4.84 -2.91 0.01
C ALA A 172 -5.49 -4.30 -0.01
N PHE A 173 -5.24 -5.09 1.04
CA PHE A 173 -5.79 -6.44 1.22
C PHE A 173 -6.58 -6.54 2.53
N PRO A 174 -7.80 -5.96 2.59
CA PRO A 174 -8.63 -6.05 3.78
C PRO A 174 -9.12 -7.49 3.96
N ARG A 175 -8.73 -8.15 5.06
CA ARG A 175 -9.33 -9.43 5.49
C ARG A 175 -10.86 -9.28 5.58
N LYS A 176 -11.59 -10.24 4.98
CA LYS A 176 -13.04 -10.39 5.17
C LYS A 176 -13.32 -10.48 6.68
N ARG A 177 -14.29 -9.69 7.15
CA ARG A 177 -14.84 -9.83 8.51
C ARG A 177 -15.76 -11.02 8.56
#